data_AF-A0A1Y2FTQ5-F1
#
_entry.id   AF-A0A1Y2FTQ5-F1
#
_cell.length_a   1.000
_cell.length_b   1.000
_cell.length_c   1.000
_cell.angle_alpha   90.00
_cell.angle_beta   90.00
_cell.angle_gamma   90.00
#
_symmetry.space_group_name_H-M   'P 1'
#
loop_
_entity.id
_entity.type
_entity.pdbx_description
1 polymer ?
#
loop_
_entity_poly.entity_id
_entity_poly.type
_entity_poly.pdbx_seq_one_letter_code
_entity_poly.pdbx_strand_id
1 'polypeptide(L)'
;MNNNMNTKQACPRCQGAGFIHINDEIKHDKAKIIDFKGWLHDSPHPHDASDNIRCFYCRTCPDCKETGVVDINFKKTTNSTTSKQSTTTNSKHLKLSKQSTSEKLTPTPQVENHLRGSCPVCSALGFVHESHIPHDKPAGKPCKFCSVCRVCAGAGIIVGKQACTHCNAKGWYHPANSKFVHNVTPSTMRCFHCKDCPVCNGYGVIDPTKTKENYRNSIISQKTDHSLYSPPSKETISVQLTPPTHKNYQISNQQYQKILEKEQEKQQEQLIAQEHLQQRLEETQAIQLMEQQIAQQQKLQQEQQIKQIQMQQIQQLQLQQQMQMQQMQMQQMQLYQLQQPMMYMPYTTYTTAPAVTPVMSYGYAAQAQTVCHSCKGLGFRHKKKSSKPHNQPENIRCDNCRDCKTCHGTGLISV
;
A
#
# COMPACT_ATOMS: atom_id res chain seq x y z
N MET A 1 -45.18 19.22 -8.03
CA MET A 1 -43.84 18.64 -7.76
C MET A 1 -43.92 17.90 -6.42
N ASN A 2 -44.03 16.57 -6.43
CA ASN A 2 -44.04 15.78 -5.19
C ASN A 2 -42.59 15.44 -4.83
N ASN A 3 -42.05 16.11 -3.81
CA ASN A 3 -40.76 15.76 -3.23
C ASN A 3 -40.93 14.51 -2.37
N ASN A 4 -40.53 13.35 -2.90
CA ASN A 4 -40.49 12.10 -2.17
C ASN A 4 -39.28 12.12 -1.23
N MET A 5 -39.48 12.49 0.03
CA MET A 5 -38.43 12.42 1.05
C MET A 5 -38.16 10.96 1.39
N ASN A 6 -36.96 10.48 1.06
CA ASN A 6 -36.53 9.12 1.35
C ASN A 6 -36.18 9.02 2.85
N THR A 7 -37.10 8.48 3.64
CA THR A 7 -36.91 8.27 5.08
C THR A 7 -35.96 7.09 5.32
N LYS A 8 -34.77 7.37 5.85
CA LYS A 8 -33.81 6.35 6.31
C LYS A 8 -34.21 5.89 7.71
N GLN A 9 -34.29 4.58 7.93
CA GLN A 9 -34.58 4.01 9.26
C GLN A 9 -33.34 3.34 9.83
N ALA A 10 -33.18 3.39 11.14
CA ALA A 10 -32.13 2.63 11.83
C ALA A 10 -32.24 1.14 11.51
N CYS A 11 -31.10 0.48 11.35
CA CYS A 11 -31.07 -0.96 11.08
C CYS A 11 -31.60 -1.72 12.30
N PRO A 12 -32.72 -2.48 12.19
CA PRO A 12 -33.33 -3.17 13.33
C PRO A 12 -32.44 -4.26 13.93
N ARG A 13 -31.44 -4.74 13.17
CA ARG A 13 -30.42 -5.68 13.66
C ARG A 13 -29.30 -5.02 14.46
N CYS A 14 -29.06 -3.73 14.25
CA CYS A 14 -28.06 -2.97 15.01
C CYS A 14 -28.70 -2.28 16.24
N GLN A 15 -30.03 -2.16 16.26
CA GLN A 15 -30.80 -1.73 17.43
C GLN A 15 -30.84 -2.86 18.46
N GLY A 16 -29.93 -2.85 19.43
CA GLY A 16 -30.03 -3.74 20.60
C GLY A 16 -28.71 -4.24 21.18
N ALA A 17 -27.57 -4.04 20.51
CA ALA A 17 -26.28 -4.58 20.97
C ALA A 17 -25.62 -3.77 22.11
N GLY A 18 -26.40 -3.05 22.93
CA GLY A 18 -25.88 -2.08 23.92
C GLY A 18 -26.57 -2.08 25.28
N PHE A 19 -27.19 -3.18 25.72
CA PHE A 19 -27.69 -3.28 27.11
C PHE A 19 -26.81 -4.21 27.93
N ILE A 20 -25.89 -3.63 28.70
CA ILE A 20 -25.29 -4.31 29.84
C ILE A 20 -26.27 -4.13 31.00
N HIS A 21 -26.84 -5.22 31.50
CA HIS A 21 -27.51 -5.24 32.80
C HIS A 21 -26.43 -5.08 33.88
N ILE A 22 -26.36 -3.89 34.49
CA ILE A 22 -25.71 -3.70 35.79
C ILE A 22 -26.85 -3.34 36.74
N ASN A 23 -26.99 -4.12 37.81
CA ASN A 23 -27.85 -3.77 38.93
C ASN A 23 -27.39 -2.41 39.48
N ASP A 24 -28.21 -1.37 39.33
CA ASP A 24 -28.65 -0.46 40.40
C ASP A 24 -29.35 0.78 39.82
N GLU A 25 -30.51 1.08 40.40
CA GLU A 25 -31.33 2.31 40.35
C GLU A 25 -31.59 3.03 39.01
N ILE A 26 -32.85 2.92 38.59
CA ILE A 26 -33.47 3.67 37.50
C ILE A 26 -33.59 5.16 37.88
N LYS A 27 -32.87 6.01 37.15
CA LYS A 27 -33.29 7.39 36.90
C LYS A 27 -33.48 7.58 35.40
N HIS A 28 -34.75 7.76 35.02
CA HIS A 28 -35.14 8.11 33.66
C HIS A 28 -34.77 9.57 33.38
N ASP A 29 -33.61 9.81 32.78
CA ASP A 29 -33.32 11.09 32.16
C ASP A 29 -32.64 10.91 30.80
N LYS A 30 -33.32 11.42 29.77
CA LYS A 30 -32.85 11.69 28.38
C LYS A 30 -32.26 10.49 27.64
N ALA A 31 -33.10 9.84 26.82
CA ALA A 31 -32.66 8.95 25.76
C ALA A 31 -31.72 9.70 24.80
N LYS A 32 -30.41 9.57 25.01
CA LYS A 32 -29.40 9.95 24.02
C LYS A 32 -29.65 9.11 22.76
N ILE A 33 -29.75 9.77 21.61
CA ILE A 33 -29.70 9.11 20.31
C ILE A 33 -28.33 8.44 20.24
N ILE A 34 -28.29 7.12 20.44
CA ILE A 34 -27.07 6.32 20.31
C ILE A 34 -26.84 6.16 18.81
N ASP A 35 -25.70 6.67 18.31
CA ASP A 35 -25.30 6.52 16.92
C ASP A 35 -25.35 5.04 16.50
N PHE A 36 -26.10 4.73 15.44
CA PHE A 36 -26.25 3.37 14.93
C PHE A 36 -24.97 2.97 14.20
N LYS A 37 -24.17 2.07 14.76
CA LYS A 37 -22.80 1.85 14.26
C LYS A 37 -22.68 0.82 13.14
N GLY A 38 -23.74 0.11 12.75
CA GLY A 38 -23.67 -0.79 11.60
C GLY A 38 -22.72 -2.00 11.76
N TRP A 39 -22.35 -2.33 13.00
CA TRP A 39 -21.59 -3.54 13.36
C TRP A 39 -22.38 -4.38 14.39
N LEU A 40 -22.11 -5.68 14.41
CA LEU A 40 -22.72 -6.68 15.30
C LEU A 40 -21.63 -7.32 16.16
N HIS A 41 -21.91 -7.47 17.47
CA HIS A 41 -21.06 -8.21 18.39
C HIS A 41 -21.72 -9.55 18.73
N ASP A 42 -21.11 -10.66 18.31
CA ASP A 42 -21.68 -12.02 18.48
C ASP A 42 -20.73 -12.92 19.30
N SER A 43 -19.71 -12.33 19.92
CA SER A 43 -18.77 -13.04 20.79
C SER A 43 -19.22 -12.92 22.25
N PRO A 44 -18.99 -13.94 23.11
CA PRO A 44 -19.24 -13.85 24.55
C PRO A 44 -18.24 -12.97 25.30
N HIS A 45 -17.21 -12.45 24.62
CA HIS A 45 -16.21 -11.57 25.22
C HIS A 45 -16.74 -10.14 25.30
N PRO A 46 -16.46 -9.38 26.38
CA PRO A 46 -16.87 -7.98 26.46
C PRO A 46 -16.12 -7.12 25.43
N HIS A 47 -16.71 -5.98 25.08
CA HIS A 47 -16.02 -4.96 24.28
C HIS A 47 -14.77 -4.47 25.01
N ASP A 48 -13.63 -4.56 24.36
CA ASP A 48 -12.33 -4.06 24.84
C ASP A 48 -12.02 -2.64 24.37
N ALA A 49 -12.89 -2.07 23.52
CA ALA A 49 -12.78 -0.72 22.98
C ALA A 49 -13.98 0.13 23.43
N SER A 50 -13.81 1.46 23.43
CA SER A 50 -14.91 2.38 23.70
C SER A 50 -16.05 2.20 22.71
N ASP A 51 -17.27 2.60 23.09
CA ASP A 51 -18.48 2.36 22.28
C ASP A 51 -18.35 2.84 20.82
N ASN A 52 -17.48 3.81 20.54
CA ASN A 52 -17.26 4.41 19.21
C ASN A 52 -16.21 3.69 18.34
N ILE A 53 -15.55 2.65 18.86
CA ILE A 53 -14.46 1.97 18.17
C ILE A 53 -14.83 0.50 17.96
N ARG A 54 -14.64 0.03 16.73
CA ARG A 54 -14.86 -1.36 16.37
C ARG A 54 -13.88 -2.25 17.13
N CYS A 55 -14.40 -3.10 18.00
CA CYS A 55 -13.64 -4.15 18.67
C CYS A 55 -13.21 -5.25 17.68
N PHE A 56 -12.23 -6.08 18.05
CA PHE A 56 -11.75 -7.18 17.19
C PHE A 56 -12.85 -8.21 16.84
N TYR A 57 -13.82 -8.39 17.74
CA TYR A 57 -14.92 -9.35 17.58
C TYR A 57 -16.15 -8.80 16.85
N CYS A 58 -16.16 -7.50 16.57
CA CYS A 58 -17.27 -6.80 15.96
C CYS A 58 -17.27 -7.06 14.44
N ARG A 59 -18.36 -7.61 13.90
CA ARG A 59 -18.53 -7.88 12.45
C ARG A 59 -19.40 -6.83 11.79
N THR A 60 -19.12 -6.49 10.54
CA THR A 60 -19.97 -5.59 9.74
C THR A 60 -21.39 -6.18 9.64
N CYS A 61 -22.40 -5.38 9.94
CA CYS A 61 -23.79 -5.80 9.77
C CYS A 61 -24.07 -6.01 8.28
N PRO A 62 -24.52 -7.20 7.85
CA PRO A 62 -24.74 -7.50 6.44
C PRO A 62 -25.86 -6.65 5.83
N ASP A 63 -26.80 -6.18 6.65
CA ASP A 63 -28.00 -5.48 6.18
C ASP A 63 -27.78 -4.00 5.93
N CYS A 64 -27.01 -3.31 6.78
CA CYS A 64 -26.74 -1.88 6.63
C CYS A 64 -25.31 -1.55 6.15
N LYS A 65 -24.42 -2.54 6.03
CA LYS A 65 -23.04 -2.38 5.52
C LYS A 65 -22.32 -1.17 6.16
N GLU A 66 -22.25 -1.15 7.49
CA GLU A 66 -21.56 -0.11 8.29
C GLU A 66 -22.26 1.25 8.37
N THR A 67 -23.35 1.46 7.61
CA THR A 67 -24.05 2.75 7.63
C THR A 67 -24.98 2.91 8.84
N GLY A 68 -25.32 1.81 9.53
CA GLY A 68 -26.24 1.81 10.67
C GLY A 68 -27.70 2.06 10.31
N VAL A 69 -28.00 2.36 9.04
CA VAL A 69 -29.34 2.67 8.54
C VAL A 69 -29.67 1.78 7.33
N VAL A 70 -30.94 1.49 7.15
CA VAL A 70 -31.48 0.78 5.98
C VAL A 70 -32.59 1.62 5.35
N ASP A 71 -32.67 1.58 4.02
CA ASP A 71 -33.77 2.23 3.30
C ASP A 71 -35.05 1.39 3.42
N ILE A 72 -36.15 2.01 3.87
CA ILE A 72 -37.41 1.34 4.22
C ILE A 72 -38.12 0.76 2.99
N ASN A 73 -37.67 1.10 1.77
CA ASN A 73 -38.27 0.60 0.52
C ASN A 73 -37.86 -0.84 0.16
N PHE A 74 -37.11 -1.55 1.01
CA PHE A 74 -36.78 -2.96 0.77
C PHE A 74 -37.96 -3.87 1.17
N LYS A 75 -38.79 -4.21 0.19
CA LYS A 75 -39.93 -5.13 0.32
C LYS A 75 -39.44 -6.50 0.84
N LYS A 76 -39.74 -6.79 2.10
CA LYS A 76 -39.40 -8.03 2.83
C LYS A 76 -39.97 -9.25 2.10
N THR A 77 -39.11 -10.05 1.47
CA THR A 77 -39.49 -11.38 0.94
C THR A 77 -39.37 -12.38 2.09
N THR A 78 -40.49 -12.73 2.70
CA THR A 78 -40.57 -13.77 3.74
C THR A 78 -40.64 -15.14 3.08
N ASN A 79 -39.69 -16.04 3.40
CA ASN A 79 -39.82 -17.47 3.13
C ASN A 79 -39.93 -18.23 4.45
N SER A 80 -41.05 -18.94 4.61
CA SER A 80 -41.22 -20.05 5.55
C SER A 80 -41.48 -21.32 4.73
N THR A 81 -40.55 -22.27 4.89
CA THR A 81 -40.66 -23.75 4.92
C THR A 81 -41.51 -24.57 3.93
N THR A 82 -40.84 -25.64 3.46
CA THR A 82 -41.26 -27.03 3.11
C THR A 82 -41.69 -27.45 1.69
N SER A 83 -40.93 -28.45 1.20
CA SER A 83 -41.24 -29.60 0.29
C SER A 83 -41.22 -29.48 -1.25
N LYS A 84 -40.25 -30.23 -1.82
CA LYS A 84 -40.30 -31.21 -2.95
C LYS A 84 -40.80 -30.81 -4.36
N GLN A 85 -40.03 -31.35 -5.32
CA GLN A 85 -40.31 -31.68 -6.73
C GLN A 85 -40.02 -30.64 -7.84
N SER A 86 -38.90 -30.92 -8.52
CA SER A 86 -38.72 -31.02 -9.99
C SER A 86 -39.85 -30.53 -10.90
N THR A 87 -39.55 -29.61 -11.82
CA THR A 87 -39.57 -29.83 -13.29
C THR A 87 -39.15 -28.57 -14.07
N THR A 88 -38.77 -28.85 -15.30
CA THR A 88 -38.16 -28.06 -16.37
C THR A 88 -39.04 -27.00 -17.05
N THR A 89 -38.33 -26.06 -17.71
CA THR A 89 -38.66 -25.31 -18.94
C THR A 89 -39.27 -23.90 -18.88
N ASN A 90 -38.68 -23.08 -19.77
CA ASN A 90 -39.25 -22.04 -20.64
C ASN A 90 -39.20 -20.57 -20.22
N SER A 91 -38.23 -19.89 -20.85
CA SER A 91 -38.16 -18.47 -21.13
C SER A 91 -39.25 -18.00 -22.10
N LYS A 92 -39.98 -16.93 -21.74
CA LYS A 92 -40.62 -15.95 -22.64
C LYS A 92 -40.54 -14.58 -21.95
N HIS A 93 -39.74 -13.65 -22.46
CA HIS A 93 -40.10 -12.63 -23.44
C HIS A 93 -41.15 -11.62 -22.95
N LEU A 94 -40.69 -10.48 -22.40
CA LEU A 94 -41.48 -9.25 -22.33
C LEU A 94 -40.66 -8.08 -22.88
N LYS A 95 -41.07 -7.65 -24.07
CA LYS A 95 -40.76 -6.35 -24.68
C LYS A 95 -41.46 -5.26 -23.87
N LEU A 96 -40.73 -4.21 -23.51
CA LEU A 96 -41.33 -2.88 -23.38
C LEU A 96 -40.35 -1.83 -23.89
N SER A 97 -40.84 -1.05 -24.84
CA SER A 97 -40.15 0.00 -25.58
C SER A 97 -40.47 1.37 -24.96
N LYS A 98 -39.46 2.23 -24.78
CA LYS A 98 -39.59 3.67 -25.06
C LYS A 98 -38.23 4.37 -25.10
N GLN A 99 -38.08 5.18 -26.14
CA GLN A 99 -36.90 5.94 -26.58
C GLN A 99 -36.50 7.06 -25.61
N SER A 100 -35.19 7.35 -25.55
CA SER A 100 -34.66 8.72 -25.60
C SER A 100 -33.14 8.73 -25.86
N THR A 101 -32.79 9.29 -27.02
CA THR A 101 -31.61 10.13 -27.33
C THR A 101 -30.21 9.73 -26.83
N SER A 102 -29.48 9.05 -27.73
CA SER A 102 -28.13 9.37 -28.22
C SER A 102 -27.16 10.15 -27.31
N GLU A 103 -26.29 9.43 -26.59
CA GLU A 103 -24.90 9.82 -26.40
C GLU A 103 -23.99 8.59 -26.58
N LYS A 104 -23.01 8.73 -27.48
CA LYS A 104 -22.01 7.72 -27.86
C LYS A 104 -21.00 7.58 -26.73
N LEU A 105 -21.30 6.72 -25.76
CA LEU A 105 -20.36 6.34 -24.70
C LEU A 105 -19.37 5.31 -25.24
N THR A 106 -18.12 5.77 -25.38
CA THR A 106 -16.92 4.96 -25.54
C THR A 106 -16.84 3.92 -24.41
N PRO A 107 -16.55 2.64 -24.69
CA PRO A 107 -16.38 1.64 -23.64
C PRO A 107 -15.20 2.03 -22.76
N THR A 108 -15.47 2.42 -21.53
CA THR A 108 -14.47 2.63 -20.49
C THR A 108 -13.73 1.31 -20.27
N PRO A 109 -12.39 1.26 -20.38
CA PRO A 109 -11.64 0.05 -20.07
C PRO A 109 -11.97 -0.33 -18.63
N GLN A 110 -12.42 -1.57 -18.44
CA GLN A 110 -12.63 -2.11 -17.10
C GLN A 110 -11.32 -1.95 -16.33
N VAL A 111 -11.31 -1.04 -15.37
CA VAL A 111 -10.21 -0.88 -14.42
C VAL A 111 -10.16 -2.20 -13.66
N GLU A 112 -9.27 -3.07 -14.12
CA GLU A 112 -8.93 -4.32 -13.51
C GLU A 112 -8.34 -3.97 -12.14
N ASN A 113 -9.21 -3.82 -11.14
CA ASN A 113 -8.85 -3.62 -9.74
C ASN A 113 -8.08 -4.86 -9.31
N HIS A 114 -6.78 -4.86 -9.60
CA HIS A 114 -5.83 -5.88 -9.20
C HIS A 114 -5.98 -5.99 -7.69
N LEU A 115 -6.53 -7.12 -7.24
CA LEU A 115 -6.86 -7.42 -5.85
C LEU A 115 -5.63 -7.18 -4.96
N ARG A 116 -5.52 -5.94 -4.46
CA ARG A 116 -4.48 -5.51 -3.54
C ARG A 116 -5.02 -5.75 -2.14
N GLY A 117 -4.70 -6.91 -1.61
CA GLY A 117 -5.14 -7.35 -0.29
C GLY A 117 -4.01 -7.29 0.73
N SER A 118 -4.37 -7.22 2.01
CA SER A 118 -3.43 -7.56 3.08
C SER A 118 -2.94 -9.00 2.91
N CYS A 119 -1.66 -9.24 3.16
CA CYS A 119 -1.10 -10.58 3.10
C CYS A 119 -1.72 -11.43 4.22
N PRO A 120 -2.45 -12.51 3.89
CA PRO A 120 -3.16 -13.32 4.88
C PRO A 120 -2.21 -14.16 5.73
N VAL A 121 -0.98 -14.38 5.27
CA VAL A 121 0.02 -15.21 5.98
C VAL A 121 0.67 -14.46 7.13
N CYS A 122 0.96 -13.17 6.95
CA CYS A 122 1.56 -12.31 7.97
C CYS A 122 0.59 -11.29 8.56
N SER A 123 -0.70 -11.38 8.25
CA SER A 123 -1.73 -10.43 8.70
C SER A 123 -1.34 -8.95 8.52
N ALA A 124 -0.85 -8.60 7.33
CA ALA A 124 -0.34 -7.27 6.98
C ALA A 124 0.94 -6.78 7.68
N LEU A 125 1.60 -7.59 8.51
CA LEU A 125 2.78 -7.15 9.25
C LEU A 125 4.09 -7.20 8.43
N GLY A 126 4.14 -8.01 7.37
CA GLY A 126 5.33 -8.21 6.55
C GLY A 126 6.32 -9.24 7.11
N PHE A 127 6.14 -9.71 8.34
CA PHE A 127 6.99 -10.71 8.98
C PHE A 127 6.17 -11.84 9.60
N VAL A 128 6.75 -13.03 9.65
CA VAL A 128 6.15 -14.24 10.23
C VAL A 128 7.06 -14.78 11.33
N HIS A 129 6.46 -15.44 12.31
CA HIS A 129 7.16 -16.02 13.43
C HIS A 129 6.91 -17.53 13.45
N GLU A 130 7.95 -18.31 13.13
CA GLU A 130 7.86 -19.77 12.98
C GLU A 130 8.36 -20.51 14.23
N SER A 131 9.06 -19.85 15.14
CA SER A 131 9.59 -20.48 16.36
C SER A 131 8.56 -20.53 17.48
N HIS A 132 8.61 -21.55 18.33
CA HIS A 132 7.78 -21.63 19.54
C HIS A 132 8.16 -20.59 20.63
N ILE A 133 9.22 -19.81 20.42
CA ILE A 133 9.74 -18.84 21.37
C ILE A 133 8.83 -17.61 21.36
N PRO A 134 8.26 -17.16 22.49
CA PRO A 134 7.37 -16.00 22.51
C PRO A 134 8.06 -14.73 22.00
N HIS A 135 7.28 -13.79 21.45
CA HIS A 135 7.79 -12.49 21.01
C HIS A 135 8.38 -11.69 22.19
N ASP A 136 9.57 -11.12 21.99
CA ASP A 136 10.22 -10.19 22.93
C ASP A 136 9.73 -8.74 22.78
N LYS A 137 8.99 -8.44 21.71
CA LYS A 137 8.54 -7.11 21.31
C LYS A 137 7.02 -7.03 21.19
N PRO A 138 6.42 -5.83 21.33
CA PRO A 138 4.98 -5.64 21.16
C PRO A 138 4.53 -5.97 19.73
N ALA A 139 3.23 -6.25 19.58
CA ALA A 139 2.59 -6.52 18.30
C ALA A 139 2.93 -5.43 17.26
N GLY A 140 3.20 -5.84 16.03
CA GLY A 140 3.54 -4.93 14.94
C GLY A 140 5.05 -4.64 14.75
N LYS A 141 5.93 -5.12 15.64
CA LYS A 141 7.39 -5.03 15.45
C LYS A 141 8.02 -6.43 15.35
N PRO A 142 8.98 -6.65 14.41
CA PRO A 142 9.65 -7.94 14.29
C PRO A 142 10.60 -8.20 15.47
N CYS A 143 10.47 -9.37 16.10
CA CYS A 143 11.44 -9.87 17.08
C CYS A 143 12.69 -10.43 16.38
N LYS A 144 13.72 -10.80 17.16
CA LYS A 144 14.95 -11.41 16.63
C LYS A 144 14.69 -12.71 15.84
N PHE A 145 13.61 -13.41 16.13
CA PHE A 145 13.22 -14.68 15.49
C PHE A 145 12.13 -14.52 14.43
N CYS A 146 11.61 -13.31 14.21
CA CYS A 146 10.72 -13.04 13.08
C CYS A 146 11.52 -13.08 11.78
N SER A 147 11.05 -13.84 10.80
CA SER A 147 11.58 -13.82 9.44
C SER A 147 10.69 -12.96 8.54
N VAL A 148 11.28 -12.43 7.48
CA VAL A 148 10.52 -11.69 6.45
C VAL A 148 9.52 -12.65 5.80
N CYS A 149 8.27 -12.23 5.68
CA CYS A 149 7.22 -13.06 5.09
C CYS A 149 7.57 -13.36 3.62
N ARG A 150 7.77 -14.63 3.29
CA ARG A 150 8.13 -15.09 1.94
C ARG A 150 7.09 -14.77 0.87
N VAL A 151 5.83 -14.57 1.28
CA VAL A 151 4.70 -14.35 0.38
C VAL A 151 4.62 -12.92 -0.13
N CYS A 152 4.79 -11.94 0.77
CA CYS A 152 4.73 -10.52 0.45
C CYS A 152 6.11 -9.84 0.45
N ALA A 153 7.19 -10.61 0.67
CA ALA A 153 8.57 -10.12 0.74
C ALA A 153 8.75 -8.94 1.70
N GLY A 154 8.06 -8.94 2.85
CA GLY A 154 8.16 -7.86 3.83
C GLY A 154 7.13 -6.75 3.68
N ALA A 155 6.40 -6.68 2.56
CA ALA A 155 5.49 -5.56 2.29
C ALA A 155 4.19 -5.58 3.11
N GLY A 156 3.79 -6.75 3.63
CA GLY A 156 2.50 -6.93 4.30
C GLY A 156 1.29 -6.92 3.34
N ILE A 157 1.50 -6.72 2.04
CA ILE A 157 0.44 -6.69 1.04
C ILE A 157 0.75 -7.64 -0.11
N ILE A 158 -0.29 -8.18 -0.73
CA ILE A 158 -0.19 -9.01 -1.94
C ILE A 158 -1.01 -8.35 -3.06
N VAL A 159 -0.47 -8.39 -4.27
CA VAL A 159 -1.14 -7.87 -5.48
C VAL A 159 -1.36 -9.04 -6.42
N GLY A 160 -2.59 -9.22 -6.90
CA GLY A 160 -2.91 -10.25 -7.89
C GLY A 160 -2.82 -11.69 -7.37
N LYS A 161 -2.74 -11.90 -6.05
CA LYS A 161 -2.77 -13.23 -5.43
C LYS A 161 -3.95 -13.35 -4.48
N GLN A 162 -4.53 -14.54 -4.38
CA GLN A 162 -5.65 -14.84 -3.48
C GLN A 162 -5.20 -15.79 -2.37
N ALA A 163 -5.83 -15.68 -1.20
CA ALA A 163 -5.63 -16.62 -0.10
C ALA A 163 -5.98 -18.06 -0.55
N CYS A 164 -5.10 -19.02 -0.27
CA CYS A 164 -5.40 -20.42 -0.56
C CYS A 164 -6.52 -20.90 0.37
N THR A 165 -7.69 -21.19 -0.19
CA THR A 165 -8.86 -21.68 0.57
C THR A 165 -8.66 -23.09 1.12
N HIS A 166 -7.84 -23.92 0.46
CA HIS A 166 -7.57 -25.30 0.90
C HIS A 166 -6.83 -25.37 2.24
N CYS A 167 -5.93 -24.42 2.51
CA CYS A 167 -5.17 -24.37 3.75
C CYS A 167 -5.50 -23.13 4.60
N ASN A 168 -6.55 -22.38 4.28
CA ASN A 168 -6.89 -21.09 4.90
C ASN A 168 -5.68 -20.17 5.03
N ALA A 169 -4.93 -20.02 3.94
CA ALA A 169 -3.69 -19.26 3.83
C ALA A 169 -2.52 -19.66 4.75
N LYS A 170 -2.59 -20.77 5.47
CA LYS A 170 -1.48 -21.23 6.32
C LYS A 170 -0.29 -21.76 5.49
N GLY A 171 -0.54 -22.21 4.27
CA GLY A 171 0.46 -22.85 3.41
C GLY A 171 0.65 -24.34 3.68
N TRP A 172 0.17 -24.84 4.81
CA TRP A 172 0.25 -26.24 5.21
C TRP A 172 -1.11 -26.73 5.72
N TYR A 173 -1.29 -28.04 5.76
CA TYR A 173 -2.51 -28.67 6.24
C TYR A 173 -2.20 -29.92 7.07
N HIS A 174 -3.16 -30.30 7.90
CA HIS A 174 -3.14 -31.56 8.62
C HIS A 174 -4.00 -32.56 7.85
N PRO A 175 -3.47 -33.73 7.42
CA PRO A 175 -4.30 -34.75 6.80
C PRO A 175 -5.40 -35.19 7.76
N ALA A 176 -6.66 -35.28 7.30
CA ALA A 176 -7.78 -35.70 8.12
C ALA A 176 -7.57 -37.10 8.75
N ASN A 177 -6.79 -37.95 8.08
CA ASN A 177 -6.46 -39.30 8.53
C ASN A 177 -5.22 -39.36 9.44
N SER A 178 -4.62 -38.23 9.80
CA SER A 178 -3.49 -38.23 10.71
C SER A 178 -3.97 -38.54 12.12
N LYS A 179 -3.35 -39.53 12.77
CA LYS A 179 -3.63 -39.92 14.16
C LYS A 179 -3.27 -38.81 15.16
N PHE A 180 -2.52 -37.80 14.73
CA PHE A 180 -2.06 -36.72 15.58
C PHE A 180 -3.04 -35.55 15.51
N VAL A 181 -3.44 -35.00 16.65
CA VAL A 181 -4.21 -33.75 16.68
C VAL A 181 -3.22 -32.59 16.60
N HIS A 182 -3.59 -31.52 15.87
CA HIS A 182 -2.75 -30.32 15.80
C HIS A 182 -2.75 -29.59 17.15
N ASN A 183 -1.82 -29.96 18.04
CA ASN A 183 -1.71 -29.45 19.40
C ASN A 183 -0.68 -28.32 19.55
N VAL A 184 -0.51 -27.49 18.51
CA VAL A 184 0.41 -26.36 18.55
C VAL A 184 -0.41 -25.09 18.70
N THR A 185 -0.16 -24.37 19.80
CA THR A 185 -0.74 -23.05 20.07
C THR A 185 0.36 -22.01 19.89
N PRO A 186 0.18 -20.99 19.04
CA PRO A 186 -1.03 -20.65 18.26
C PRO A 186 -1.26 -21.58 17.06
N SER A 187 -2.53 -21.75 16.65
CA SER A 187 -2.94 -22.61 15.51
C SER A 187 -2.39 -22.18 14.14
N THR A 188 -1.62 -21.11 14.10
CA THR A 188 -0.90 -20.56 12.94
C THR A 188 0.52 -21.14 12.80
N MET A 189 1.00 -21.95 13.75
CA MET A 189 2.30 -22.62 13.67
C MET A 189 2.21 -24.02 13.08
N ARG A 190 3.20 -24.39 12.28
CA ARG A 190 3.31 -25.72 11.67
C ARG A 190 3.73 -26.74 12.75
N CYS A 191 2.98 -27.84 12.89
CA CYS A 191 3.44 -28.97 13.69
C CYS A 191 4.31 -29.92 12.86
N PHE A 192 5.00 -30.87 13.51
CA PHE A 192 5.86 -31.84 12.84
C PHE A 192 5.12 -32.71 11.80
N HIS A 193 3.80 -32.90 11.97
CA HIS A 193 2.96 -33.70 11.08
C HIS A 193 2.23 -32.89 9.99
N CYS A 194 2.38 -31.56 9.99
CA CYS A 194 1.79 -30.71 8.95
C CYS A 194 2.56 -30.90 7.63
N LYS A 195 1.83 -31.21 6.56
CA LYS A 195 2.36 -31.28 5.20
C LYS A 195 2.09 -29.96 4.48
N ASP A 196 2.94 -29.63 3.53
CA ASP A 196 2.73 -28.47 2.67
C ASP A 196 1.44 -28.65 1.86
N CYS A 197 0.68 -27.57 1.69
CA CYS A 197 -0.58 -27.61 0.96
C CYS A 197 -0.30 -27.89 -0.52
N PRO A 198 -0.89 -28.94 -1.12
CA PRO A 198 -0.59 -29.34 -2.49
C PRO A 198 -1.11 -28.34 -3.54
N VAL A 199 -2.00 -27.43 -3.16
CA VAL A 199 -2.59 -26.43 -4.07
C VAL A 199 -1.71 -25.19 -4.18
N CYS A 200 -1.11 -24.77 -3.07
CA CYS A 200 -0.26 -23.59 -3.02
C CYS A 200 1.20 -23.91 -2.72
N ASN A 201 1.62 -25.18 -2.72
CA ASN A 201 2.99 -25.65 -2.47
C ASN A 201 3.67 -25.00 -1.26
N GLY A 202 2.97 -24.86 -0.13
CA GLY A 202 3.56 -24.24 1.06
C GLY A 202 3.36 -22.72 1.19
N TYR A 203 2.94 -22.02 0.12
CA TYR A 203 2.93 -20.54 0.12
C TYR A 203 1.72 -19.90 0.81
N GLY A 204 0.61 -20.62 0.95
CA GLY A 204 -0.63 -20.08 1.54
C GLY A 204 -1.39 -19.10 0.63
N VAL A 205 -0.86 -18.77 -0.53
CA VAL A 205 -1.55 -17.95 -1.55
C VAL A 205 -1.46 -18.62 -2.91
N ILE A 206 -2.47 -18.38 -3.73
CA ILE A 206 -2.56 -18.87 -5.10
C ILE A 206 -2.53 -17.65 -6.02
N ASP A 207 -1.78 -17.75 -7.11
CA ASP A 207 -1.81 -16.78 -8.19
C ASP A 207 -2.90 -17.22 -9.18
N PRO A 208 -4.05 -16.51 -9.26
CA PRO A 208 -5.17 -16.88 -10.14
C PRO A 208 -4.72 -17.07 -11.60
N THR A 209 -3.71 -16.32 -12.02
CA THR A 209 -3.18 -16.35 -13.39
C THR A 209 -2.45 -17.67 -13.69
N LYS A 210 -1.73 -18.22 -12.70
CA LYS A 210 -0.97 -19.49 -12.83
C LYS A 210 -1.80 -20.75 -12.56
N THR A 211 -2.96 -20.60 -11.92
CA THR A 211 -3.78 -21.76 -11.50
C THR A 211 -4.32 -22.61 -12.65
N LYS A 212 -4.53 -22.03 -13.85
CA LYS A 212 -5.04 -22.82 -15.00
C LYS A 212 -4.09 -23.94 -15.41
N GLU A 213 -2.79 -23.73 -15.29
CA GLU A 213 -1.76 -24.74 -15.59
C GLU A 213 -1.54 -25.70 -14.41
N ASN A 214 -1.47 -25.20 -13.18
CA ASN A 214 -1.26 -26.05 -12.01
C ASN A 214 -2.46 -26.97 -11.70
N TYR A 215 -3.69 -26.55 -11.99
CA TYR A 215 -4.87 -27.40 -11.81
C TYR A 215 -4.84 -28.63 -12.76
N ARG A 216 -4.39 -28.45 -14.01
CA ARG A 216 -4.19 -29.58 -14.94
C ARG A 216 -3.13 -30.56 -14.42
N ASN A 217 -2.01 -30.05 -13.90
CA ASN A 217 -0.92 -30.90 -13.42
C ASN A 217 -1.25 -31.62 -12.10
N SER A 218 -2.04 -30.99 -11.21
CA SER A 218 -2.45 -31.60 -9.93
C SER A 218 -3.40 -32.79 -10.12
N ILE A 219 -4.30 -32.75 -11.11
CA ILE A 219 -5.18 -33.88 -11.46
C ILE A 219 -4.38 -35.05 -12.04
N ILE A 220 -3.28 -34.77 -12.75
CA ILE A 220 -2.43 -35.79 -13.37
C ILE A 220 -1.57 -36.50 -12.31
N SER A 221 -0.97 -35.77 -11.37
CA SER A 221 -0.16 -36.36 -10.30
C SER A 221 -0.95 -37.24 -9.33
N GLN A 222 -2.24 -36.98 -9.09
CA GLN A 222 -3.05 -37.86 -8.23
C GLN A 222 -3.41 -39.20 -8.88
N LYS A 223 -3.28 -39.33 -10.21
CA LYS A 223 -3.54 -40.60 -10.91
C LYS A 223 -2.33 -41.52 -10.99
N THR A 224 -1.12 -41.03 -10.69
CA THR A 224 0.11 -41.83 -10.84
C THR A 224 0.56 -42.56 -9.59
N ASP A 225 0.07 -42.23 -8.40
CA ASP A 225 0.58 -42.79 -7.13
C ASP A 225 -0.13 -44.08 -6.66
N HIS A 226 -0.98 -44.69 -7.50
CA HIS A 226 -1.59 -46.01 -7.21
C HIS A 226 -1.10 -47.16 -8.09
N SER A 227 -0.09 -46.96 -8.95
CA SER A 227 0.52 -48.07 -9.71
C SER A 227 1.76 -48.60 -9.00
N LEU A 228 1.55 -49.34 -7.91
CA LEU A 228 2.50 -50.36 -7.45
C LEU A 228 2.47 -51.50 -8.48
N TYR A 229 3.12 -51.29 -9.62
CA TYR A 229 3.38 -52.35 -10.60
C TYR A 229 4.73 -52.97 -10.27
N SER A 230 4.69 -54.14 -9.64
CA SER A 230 5.83 -55.05 -9.57
C SER A 230 6.35 -55.32 -10.98
N PRO A 231 7.68 -55.36 -11.21
CA PRO A 231 8.22 -55.74 -12.51
C PRO A 231 7.88 -57.22 -12.77
N PRO A 232 7.21 -57.58 -13.89
CA PRO A 232 7.12 -58.96 -14.29
C PRO A 232 8.51 -59.44 -14.75
N SER A 233 8.83 -60.66 -14.35
CA SER A 233 10.00 -61.43 -14.73
C SER A 233 10.20 -61.45 -16.24
N LYS A 234 11.48 -61.38 -16.63
CA LYS A 234 11.97 -61.58 -17.99
C LYS A 234 11.49 -62.92 -18.54
N GLU A 235 10.49 -62.90 -19.42
CA GLU A 235 10.22 -63.99 -20.35
C GLU A 235 10.71 -63.60 -21.74
N THR A 236 11.61 -64.43 -22.24
CA THR A 236 12.27 -64.33 -23.54
C THR A 236 11.25 -64.64 -24.63
N ILE A 237 10.60 -63.60 -25.19
CA ILE A 237 9.71 -63.75 -26.34
C ILE A 237 10.57 -63.80 -27.62
N SER A 238 10.70 -65.01 -28.17
CA SER A 238 11.21 -65.27 -29.52
C SER A 238 10.20 -64.75 -30.55
N VAL A 239 10.47 -63.58 -31.13
CA VAL A 239 9.68 -63.04 -32.24
C VAL A 239 10.06 -63.77 -33.53
N GLN A 240 9.15 -64.61 -33.99
CA GLN A 240 9.23 -65.32 -35.27
C GLN A 240 8.90 -64.34 -36.40
N LEU A 241 9.90 -63.99 -37.21
CA LEU A 241 9.77 -63.13 -38.37
C LEU A 241 8.86 -63.77 -39.42
N THR A 242 7.64 -63.25 -39.58
CA THR A 242 6.83 -63.49 -40.78
C THR A 242 7.03 -62.35 -41.77
N PRO A 243 7.04 -62.62 -43.10
CA PRO A 243 7.36 -61.60 -44.10
C PRO A 243 6.27 -60.52 -44.15
N PRO A 244 6.65 -59.23 -44.22
CA PRO A 244 5.67 -58.15 -44.26
C PRO A 244 4.89 -58.18 -45.58
N THR A 245 3.58 -58.34 -45.47
CA THR A 245 2.67 -58.19 -46.59
C THR A 245 2.56 -56.72 -47.00
N HIS A 246 2.53 -56.46 -48.31
CA HIS A 246 2.65 -55.16 -48.98
C HIS A 246 1.67 -54.04 -48.51
N LYS A 247 0.62 -54.39 -47.75
CA LYS A 247 -0.37 -53.43 -47.20
C LYS A 247 0.12 -52.68 -45.95
N ASN A 248 1.04 -53.24 -45.17
CA ASN A 248 1.58 -52.57 -43.98
C ASN A 248 2.56 -51.43 -44.32
N TYR A 249 3.20 -51.47 -45.49
CA TYR A 249 4.13 -50.43 -45.93
C TYR A 249 3.43 -49.12 -46.33
N GLN A 250 2.20 -49.19 -46.86
CA GLN A 250 1.45 -47.99 -47.26
C GLN A 250 0.93 -47.16 -46.08
N ILE A 251 0.56 -47.80 -44.96
CA ILE A 251 0.11 -47.09 -43.75
C ILE A 251 1.28 -46.32 -43.11
N SER A 252 2.49 -46.88 -43.17
CA SER A 252 3.70 -46.24 -42.62
C SER A 252 4.05 -44.92 -43.31
N ASN A 253 3.90 -44.83 -44.64
CA ASN A 253 4.17 -43.59 -45.38
C ASN A 253 3.18 -42.47 -45.05
N GLN A 254 1.88 -42.75 -44.92
CA GLN A 254 0.89 -41.74 -44.54
C GLN A 254 1.12 -41.19 -43.12
N GLN A 255 1.59 -42.04 -42.21
CA GLN A 255 1.90 -41.62 -40.85
C GLN A 255 3.14 -40.74 -40.79
N TYR A 256 4.17 -41.03 -41.60
CA TYR A 256 5.37 -40.20 -41.71
C TYR A 256 5.05 -38.80 -42.25
N GLN A 257 4.19 -38.72 -43.26
CA GLN A 257 3.79 -37.45 -43.86
C GLN A 257 3.05 -36.54 -42.87
N LYS A 258 2.17 -37.10 -42.02
CA LYS A 258 1.51 -36.36 -40.93
C LYS A 258 2.48 -35.85 -39.85
N ILE A 259 3.56 -36.59 -39.58
CA ILE A 259 4.57 -36.15 -38.62
C ILE A 259 5.34 -34.95 -39.17
N LEU A 260 5.71 -34.98 -40.45
CA LEU A 260 6.36 -33.86 -41.13
C LEU A 260 5.49 -32.60 -41.17
N GLU A 261 4.20 -32.74 -41.51
CA GLU A 261 3.24 -31.61 -41.49
C GLU A 261 3.13 -31.01 -40.09
N LYS A 262 3.00 -31.84 -39.05
CA LYS A 262 2.93 -31.39 -37.66
C LYS A 262 4.22 -30.72 -37.18
N GLU A 263 5.38 -31.18 -37.67
CA GLU A 263 6.67 -30.55 -37.37
C GLU A 263 6.79 -29.18 -38.04
N GLN A 264 6.31 -29.06 -39.28
CA GLN A 264 6.24 -27.79 -40.00
C GLN A 264 5.30 -26.79 -39.32
N GLU A 265 4.11 -27.23 -38.89
CA GLU A 265 3.18 -26.42 -38.10
C GLU A 265 3.83 -25.92 -36.81
N LYS A 266 4.56 -26.79 -36.09
CA LYS A 266 5.26 -26.41 -34.86
C LYS A 266 6.35 -25.36 -35.11
N GLN A 267 7.09 -25.47 -36.22
CA GLN A 267 8.08 -24.46 -36.60
C GLN A 267 7.41 -23.11 -36.94
N GLN A 268 6.27 -23.14 -37.64
CA GLN A 268 5.49 -21.94 -37.95
C GLN A 268 4.92 -21.28 -36.68
N GLU A 269 4.37 -22.06 -35.74
CA GLU A 269 3.91 -21.55 -34.45
C GLU A 269 5.04 -20.91 -33.64
N GLN A 270 6.24 -21.50 -33.68
CA GLN A 270 7.41 -20.95 -32.99
C GLN A 270 7.83 -19.60 -33.59
N LEU A 271 7.75 -19.44 -34.91
CA LEU A 271 8.05 -18.17 -35.58
C LEU A 271 7.04 -17.08 -35.20
N ILE A 272 5.75 -17.40 -35.21
CA ILE A 272 4.68 -16.46 -34.79
C ILE A 272 4.85 -16.06 -33.32
N ALA A 273 5.20 -17.01 -32.45
CA ALA A 273 5.46 -16.72 -31.05
C ALA A 273 6.67 -15.80 -30.86
N GLN A 274 7.71 -15.95 -31.67
CA GLN A 274 8.89 -15.10 -31.67
C GLN A 274 8.55 -13.68 -32.15
N GLU A 275 7.77 -13.54 -33.23
CA GLU A 275 7.31 -12.25 -33.75
C GLU A 275 6.45 -11.49 -32.72
N HIS A 276 5.52 -12.18 -32.05
CA HIS A 276 4.71 -11.58 -30.99
C HIS A 276 5.55 -11.17 -29.76
N LEU A 277 6.62 -11.91 -29.45
CA LEU A 277 7.56 -11.50 -28.40
C LEU A 277 8.31 -10.21 -28.79
N GLN A 278 8.76 -10.13 -30.04
CA GLN A 278 9.43 -8.95 -30.56
C GLN A 278 8.51 -7.73 -30.56
N GLN A 279 7.26 -7.88 -31.01
CA GLN A 279 6.27 -6.80 -30.98
C GLN A 279 6.04 -6.27 -29.56
N ARG A 280 5.91 -7.14 -28.55
CA ARG A 280 5.77 -6.71 -27.14
C ARG A 280 7.00 -5.97 -26.62
N LEU A 281 8.20 -6.33 -27.07
CA LEU A 281 9.43 -5.62 -26.70
C LEU A 281 9.46 -4.21 -27.32
N GLU A 282 9.09 -4.09 -28.58
CA GLU A 282 8.98 -2.80 -29.28
C GLU A 282 7.91 -1.89 -28.65
N GLU A 283 6.74 -2.44 -28.33
CA GLU A 283 5.68 -1.72 -27.60
C GLU A 283 6.16 -1.24 -26.22
N THR A 284 6.88 -2.10 -25.49
CA THR A 284 7.42 -1.73 -24.17
C THR A 284 8.45 -0.61 -24.28
N GLN A 285 9.33 -0.66 -25.30
CA GLN A 285 10.30 0.40 -25.56
C GLN A 285 9.62 1.72 -25.95
N ALA A 286 8.58 1.67 -26.78
CA ALA A 286 7.80 2.85 -27.16
C ALA A 286 7.10 3.50 -25.95
N ILE A 287 6.52 2.68 -25.04
CA ILE A 287 5.92 3.17 -23.80
C ILE A 287 6.96 3.86 -22.92
N GLN A 288 8.14 3.26 -22.74
CA GLN A 288 9.22 3.86 -21.94
C GLN A 288 9.69 5.20 -22.51
N LEU A 289 9.84 5.31 -23.83
CA LEU A 289 10.22 6.56 -24.49
C LEU A 289 9.15 7.64 -24.31
N MET A 290 7.87 7.27 -24.44
CA MET A 290 6.75 8.17 -24.22
C MET A 290 6.68 8.67 -22.76
N GLU A 291 6.86 7.78 -21.78
CA GLU A 291 6.92 8.15 -20.36
C GLU A 291 8.08 9.13 -20.08
N GLN A 292 9.24 8.90 -20.68
CA GLN A 292 10.38 9.81 -20.57
C GLN A 292 10.07 11.20 -21.14
N GLN A 293 9.38 11.27 -22.29
CA GLN A 293 8.96 12.52 -22.90
C GLN A 293 7.94 13.28 -22.04
N ILE A 294 6.97 12.57 -21.45
CA ILE A 294 5.99 13.17 -20.52
C ILE A 294 6.69 13.73 -19.28
N ALA A 295 7.62 12.97 -18.69
CA ALA A 295 8.38 13.41 -17.52
C ALA A 295 9.21 14.69 -17.82
N GLN A 296 9.81 14.76 -19.02
CA GLN A 296 10.54 15.94 -19.46
C GLN A 296 9.62 17.16 -19.65
N GLN A 297 8.43 16.96 -20.21
CA GLN A 297 7.44 18.03 -20.38
C GLN A 297 6.93 18.54 -19.03
N GLN A 298 6.66 17.64 -18.07
CA GLN A 298 6.27 18.01 -16.71
C GLN A 298 7.36 18.82 -15.99
N LYS A 299 8.63 18.42 -16.16
CA LYS A 299 9.77 19.17 -15.59
C LYS A 299 9.84 20.60 -16.15
N LEU A 300 9.65 20.77 -17.46
CA LEU A 300 9.62 22.10 -18.09
C LEU A 300 8.46 22.95 -17.56
N GLN A 301 7.26 22.37 -17.38
CA GLN A 301 6.13 23.09 -16.77
C GLN A 301 6.42 23.51 -15.32
N GLN A 302 7.00 22.62 -14.51
CA GLN A 302 7.39 22.95 -13.14
C GLN A 302 8.43 24.09 -13.10
N GLU A 303 9.42 24.06 -13.99
CA GLU A 303 10.42 25.13 -14.08
C GLU A 303 9.78 26.48 -14.45
N GLN A 304 8.82 26.48 -15.38
CA GLN A 304 8.06 27.69 -15.73
C GLN A 304 7.23 28.21 -14.54
N GLN A 305 6.58 27.33 -13.78
CA GLN A 305 5.84 27.72 -12.57
C GLN A 305 6.75 28.32 -11.50
N ILE A 306 7.92 27.71 -11.26
CA ILE A 306 8.91 28.24 -10.31
C ILE A 306 9.38 29.63 -10.75
N LYS A 307 9.66 29.84 -12.03
CA LYS A 307 10.04 31.16 -12.56
C LYS A 307 8.94 32.21 -12.36
N GLN A 308 7.67 31.84 -12.54
CA GLN A 308 6.54 32.75 -12.27
C GLN A 308 6.44 33.13 -10.79
N ILE A 309 6.58 32.16 -9.89
CA ILE A 309 6.56 32.40 -8.43
C ILE A 309 7.73 33.31 -8.03
N GLN A 310 8.95 33.04 -8.54
CA GLN A 310 10.12 33.87 -8.26
C GLN A 310 9.93 35.31 -8.75
N MET A 311 9.37 35.49 -9.96
CA MET A 311 9.06 36.81 -10.48
C MET A 311 8.06 37.56 -9.59
N GLN A 312 7.02 36.87 -9.12
CA GLN A 312 6.03 37.45 -8.20
C GLN A 312 6.64 37.84 -6.85
N GLN A 313 7.53 37.02 -6.31
CA GLN A 313 8.26 37.32 -5.07
C GLN A 313 9.16 38.55 -5.22
N ILE A 314 9.88 38.67 -6.33
CA ILE A 314 10.71 39.85 -6.62
C ILE A 314 9.83 41.10 -6.73
N GLN A 315 8.68 41.02 -7.39
CA GLN A 315 7.75 42.14 -7.50
C GLN A 315 7.21 42.58 -6.13
N GLN A 316 6.84 41.63 -5.26
CA GLN A 316 6.42 41.93 -3.89
C GLN A 316 7.53 42.59 -3.07
N LEU A 317 8.77 42.11 -3.22
CA LEU A 317 9.92 42.68 -2.53
C LEU A 317 10.22 44.11 -2.99
N GLN A 318 10.11 44.39 -4.29
CA GLN A 318 10.25 45.75 -4.84
C GLN A 318 9.16 46.70 -4.27
N LEU A 319 7.91 46.23 -4.19
CA LEU A 319 6.82 47.01 -3.61
C LEU A 319 7.05 47.29 -2.11
N GLN A 320 7.54 46.29 -1.37
CA GLN A 320 7.87 46.46 0.05
C GLN A 320 8.99 47.49 0.25
N GLN A 321 10.04 47.46 -0.58
CA GLN A 321 11.13 48.45 -0.54
C GLN A 321 10.62 49.87 -0.86
N GLN A 322 9.72 50.02 -1.84
CA GLN A 322 9.12 51.31 -2.17
C GLN A 322 8.30 51.87 -1.01
N MET A 323 7.51 51.02 -0.34
CA MET A 323 6.74 51.41 0.85
C MET A 323 7.66 51.84 2.00
N GLN A 324 8.74 51.10 2.25
CA GLN A 324 9.71 51.44 3.28
C GLN A 324 10.41 52.78 3.00
N MET A 325 10.75 53.05 1.74
CA MET A 325 11.31 54.33 1.31
C MET A 325 10.32 55.48 1.55
N GLN A 326 9.04 55.27 1.26
CA GLN A 326 8.00 56.28 1.49
C GLN A 326 7.78 56.56 2.98
N GLN A 327 7.81 55.54 3.84
CA GLN A 327 7.74 55.72 5.29
C GLN A 327 8.95 56.50 5.82
N MET A 328 10.14 56.22 5.30
CA MET A 328 11.35 56.95 5.68
C MET A 328 11.29 58.43 5.28
N GLN A 329 10.78 58.74 4.08
CA GLN A 329 10.55 60.13 3.65
C GLN A 329 9.54 60.85 4.55
N MET A 330 8.47 60.17 4.95
CA MET A 330 7.47 60.73 5.87
C MET A 330 8.07 61.03 7.25
N GLN A 331 8.90 60.14 7.79
CA GLN A 331 9.60 60.38 9.06
C GLN A 331 10.56 61.56 8.98
N GLN A 332 11.34 61.69 7.89
CA GLN A 332 12.21 62.86 7.71
C GLN A 332 11.41 64.16 7.67
N MET A 333 10.26 64.17 7.00
CA MET A 333 9.40 65.36 6.94
C MET A 333 8.88 65.75 8.33
N GLN A 334 8.51 64.78 9.17
CA GLN A 334 8.09 65.03 10.55
C GLN A 334 9.24 65.60 11.41
N LEU A 335 10.45 65.06 11.27
CA LEU A 335 11.64 65.57 11.97
C LEU A 335 11.98 67.01 11.52
N TYR A 336 11.84 67.32 10.23
CA TYR A 336 12.11 68.66 9.71
C TYR A 336 11.12 69.70 10.25
N GLN A 337 9.86 69.34 10.48
CA GLN A 337 8.90 70.24 11.14
C GLN A 337 9.25 70.52 12.61
N LEU A 338 9.74 69.52 13.34
CA LEU A 338 10.15 69.67 14.73
C LEU A 338 11.42 70.52 14.89
N GLN A 339 12.28 70.56 13.86
CA GLN A 339 13.56 71.24 13.92
C GLN A 339 13.50 72.71 13.48
N GLN A 340 12.33 73.26 13.12
CA GLN A 340 12.23 74.69 12.84
C GLN A 340 12.46 75.49 14.13
N PRO A 341 13.58 76.22 14.26
CA PRO A 341 13.82 77.04 15.44
C PRO A 341 12.80 78.18 15.41
N MET A 342 11.99 78.27 16.46
CA MET A 342 11.24 79.49 16.77
C MET A 342 12.29 80.59 17.01
N MET A 343 12.53 81.43 16.00
CA MET A 343 13.47 82.54 16.07
C MET A 343 12.97 83.57 17.08
N TYR A 344 13.40 83.44 18.34
CA TYR A 344 13.41 84.53 19.30
C TYR A 344 14.75 85.25 19.16
N MET A 345 14.71 86.53 18.77
CA MET A 345 15.87 87.43 18.74
C MET A 345 16.32 87.77 20.17
N PRO A 346 17.63 87.68 20.47
CA PRO A 346 18.22 88.65 21.37
C PRO A 346 19.54 89.22 20.86
N TYR A 347 19.70 90.51 21.10
CA TYR A 347 20.97 91.23 21.01
C TYR A 347 21.95 90.69 22.05
N THR A 348 23.22 90.54 21.64
CA THR A 348 24.47 90.92 22.33
C THR A 348 25.61 89.91 22.15
N THR A 349 26.81 90.49 22.08
CA THR A 349 28.14 89.98 21.81
C THR A 349 28.68 88.98 22.84
N TYR A 350 29.58 88.09 22.40
CA TYR A 350 30.88 87.69 23.00
C TYR A 350 31.18 86.18 22.88
N THR A 351 32.23 85.90 22.09
CA THR A 351 33.48 85.16 22.43
C THR A 351 33.46 83.75 23.06
N THR A 352 34.26 82.89 22.39
CA THR A 352 34.99 81.67 22.81
C THR A 352 34.32 80.29 22.85
N ALA A 353 35.07 79.34 22.27
CA ALA A 353 34.82 77.94 21.98
C ALA A 353 34.65 77.05 23.22
N PRO A 354 34.09 75.84 23.03
CA PRO A 354 34.94 74.67 23.25
C PRO A 354 34.75 73.53 22.23
N ALA A 355 35.83 72.76 22.10
CA ALA A 355 35.90 71.51 21.35
C ALA A 355 35.05 70.41 22.03
N VAL A 356 34.21 69.73 21.24
CA VAL A 356 33.42 68.57 21.68
C VAL A 356 33.95 67.34 20.96
N THR A 357 34.39 66.38 21.76
CA THR A 357 34.92 65.08 21.37
C THR A 357 33.81 64.14 20.86
N PRO A 358 34.11 63.27 19.88
CA PRO A 358 33.13 62.31 19.37
C PRO A 358 32.95 61.14 20.35
N VAL A 359 31.70 60.91 20.76
CA VAL A 359 31.27 59.75 21.55
C VAL A 359 31.25 58.53 20.63
N MET A 360 32.21 57.64 20.81
CA MET A 360 32.25 56.32 20.18
C MET A 360 31.15 55.43 20.78
N SER A 361 30.34 54.81 19.91
CA SER A 361 29.42 53.75 20.30
C SER A 361 30.21 52.56 20.83
N TYR A 362 29.87 52.11 22.05
CA TYR A 362 30.30 50.83 22.60
C TYR A 362 29.76 49.69 21.73
N GLY A 363 30.45 49.40 20.63
CA GLY A 363 30.37 48.11 19.98
C GLY A 363 30.96 47.09 20.93
N TYR A 364 30.14 46.15 21.39
CA TYR A 364 30.66 44.90 21.95
C TYR A 364 31.68 44.36 20.94
N ALA A 365 32.95 44.40 21.30
CA ALA A 365 34.00 43.79 20.51
C ALA A 365 33.64 42.31 20.39
N ALA A 366 33.11 41.93 19.22
CA ALA A 366 32.90 40.54 18.87
C ALA A 366 34.29 39.90 18.95
N GLN A 367 34.54 39.16 20.03
CA GLN A 367 35.75 38.38 20.19
C GLN A 367 35.89 37.56 18.90
N ALA A 368 36.99 37.74 18.19
CA ALA A 368 37.19 37.13 16.90
C ALA A 368 37.08 35.61 17.04
N GLN A 369 35.94 35.06 16.61
CA GLN A 369 35.71 33.62 16.59
C GLN A 369 36.41 33.06 15.35
N THR A 370 37.32 32.11 15.54
CA THR A 370 37.94 31.41 14.41
C THR A 370 37.29 30.06 14.19
N VAL A 371 37.32 29.61 12.94
CA VAL A 371 36.76 28.33 12.54
C VAL A 371 37.50 27.19 13.25
N CYS A 372 36.76 26.27 13.86
CA CYS A 372 37.34 25.14 14.55
C CYS A 372 38.00 24.17 13.54
N HIS A 373 39.33 24.20 13.47
CA HIS A 373 40.14 23.36 12.60
C HIS A 373 39.90 21.85 12.81
N SER A 374 39.52 21.46 14.02
CA SER A 374 39.25 20.06 14.37
C SER A 374 37.97 19.47 13.74
N CYS A 375 37.02 20.31 13.33
CA CYS A 375 35.81 19.89 12.63
C CYS A 375 35.53 20.70 11.35
N LYS A 376 36.51 21.50 10.89
CA LYS A 376 36.38 22.40 9.73
C LYS A 376 35.16 23.33 9.80
N GLY A 377 34.78 23.78 11.00
CA GLY A 377 33.62 24.66 11.18
C GLY A 377 32.26 23.98 11.31
N LEU A 378 32.18 22.66 11.15
CA LEU A 378 30.89 21.94 11.14
C LEU A 378 30.31 21.68 12.55
N GLY A 379 31.13 21.82 13.59
CA GLY A 379 30.70 21.53 14.97
C GLY A 379 30.68 20.05 15.35
N PHE A 380 30.66 19.11 14.40
CA PHE A 380 30.65 17.66 14.65
C PHE A 380 31.72 16.90 13.84
N ARG A 381 32.09 15.69 14.29
CA ARG A 381 33.06 14.81 13.60
C ARG A 381 32.85 13.33 13.93
N HIS A 382 33.25 12.43 13.01
CA HIS A 382 33.24 10.99 13.25
C HIS A 382 34.35 10.55 14.23
N LYS A 383 34.08 9.49 15.00
CA LYS A 383 35.14 8.76 15.71
C LYS A 383 36.05 8.11 14.65
N LYS A 384 37.38 8.32 14.75
CA LYS A 384 38.42 7.71 13.88
C LYS A 384 38.31 6.18 13.70
N LYS A 385 37.56 5.47 14.55
CA LYS A 385 37.36 4.02 14.50
C LYS A 385 36.05 3.58 13.82
N SER A 386 35.20 4.52 13.37
CA SER A 386 34.01 4.17 12.59
C SER A 386 34.41 4.00 11.13
N SER A 387 34.53 2.75 10.67
CA SER A 387 34.83 2.40 9.28
C SER A 387 33.66 2.66 8.32
N LYS A 388 32.49 3.09 8.82
CA LYS A 388 31.35 3.40 7.97
C LYS A 388 31.51 4.81 7.35
N PRO A 389 31.47 4.93 6.02
CA PRO A 389 31.50 6.23 5.34
C PRO A 389 30.24 7.05 5.66
N HIS A 390 30.32 8.37 5.50
CA HIS A 390 29.18 9.27 5.65
C HIS A 390 28.16 8.98 4.55
N ASN A 391 26.93 8.59 4.91
CA ASN A 391 25.82 8.44 3.97
C ASN A 391 25.03 9.74 3.76
N GLN A 392 25.50 10.86 4.34
CA GLN A 392 24.88 12.18 4.30
C GLN A 392 25.87 13.19 3.73
N PRO A 393 25.41 14.26 3.04
CA PRO A 393 26.27 15.29 2.46
C PRO A 393 27.10 16.02 3.53
N GLU A 394 28.20 16.66 3.11
CA GLU A 394 29.30 17.14 3.99
C GLU A 394 28.88 18.11 5.11
N ASN A 395 27.65 18.66 5.08
CA ASN A 395 27.14 19.61 6.07
C ASN A 395 26.00 19.06 6.95
N ILE A 396 25.66 17.77 6.85
CA ILE A 396 24.55 17.17 7.62
C ILE A 396 25.08 16.16 8.63
N ARG A 397 24.69 16.32 9.89
CA ARG A 397 25.02 15.40 10.97
C ARG A 397 24.33 14.05 10.75
N CYS A 398 25.09 12.95 10.78
CA CYS A 398 24.52 11.59 10.82
C CYS A 398 24.51 11.02 12.24
N ASP A 399 23.83 9.88 12.44
CA ASP A 399 23.67 9.23 13.76
C ASP A 399 25.00 8.86 14.45
N ASN A 400 26.09 8.74 13.68
CA ASN A 400 27.42 8.41 14.21
C ASN A 400 28.30 9.65 14.49
N CYS A 401 27.83 10.85 14.17
CA CYS A 401 28.56 12.09 14.42
C CYS A 401 28.45 12.50 15.89
N ARG A 402 29.59 12.72 16.53
CA ARG A 402 29.65 13.34 17.86
C ARG A 402 30.10 14.79 17.77
N ASP A 403 29.66 15.59 18.73
CA ASP A 403 30.09 16.99 18.83
C ASP A 403 31.62 17.06 18.95
N CYS A 404 32.19 18.02 18.25
CA CYS A 404 33.60 18.27 18.25
C CYS A 404 34.01 18.73 19.65
N LYS A 405 34.87 17.96 20.32
CA LYS A 405 35.32 18.27 21.68
C LYS A 405 35.98 19.64 21.82
N THR A 406 36.55 20.18 20.74
CA THR A 406 37.30 21.44 20.75
C THR A 406 36.38 22.67 20.74
N CYS A 407 35.24 22.60 20.05
CA CYS A 407 34.29 23.72 19.95
C CYS A 407 32.93 23.38 20.57
N HIS A 408 32.80 22.24 21.25
CA HIS A 408 31.55 21.80 21.89
C HIS A 408 30.30 21.85 20.98
N GLY A 409 30.45 21.56 19.68
CA GLY A 409 29.31 21.58 18.75
C GLY A 409 29.11 22.88 17.97
N THR A 410 29.76 23.99 18.33
CA THR A 410 29.49 25.30 17.71
C THR A 410 30.15 25.52 16.35
N GLY A 411 31.22 24.77 16.05
CA GLY A 411 32.05 25.00 14.87
C GLY A 411 33.04 26.16 15.00
N LEU A 412 32.97 26.92 16.09
CA LEU A 412 33.75 28.14 16.31
C LEU A 412 34.51 28.04 17.65
N ILE A 413 35.75 28.54 17.66
CA ILE A 413 36.54 28.69 18.88
C ILE A 413 36.82 30.17 19.10
N SER A 414 36.60 30.66 20.31
CA SER A 414 37.05 31.99 20.72
C SER A 414 38.58 31.96 20.79
N VAL A 415 39.24 32.87 20.09
CA VAL A 415 40.71 33.02 20.12
C VAL A 415 41.13 33.83 21.32
#